data_AF-A0A2C9LF22-F1
#
_entry.id   AF-A0A2C9LF22-F1
#
_cell.length_a   1.000
_cell.length_b   1.000
_cell.length_c   1.000
_cell.angle_alpha   90.00
_cell.angle_beta   90.00
_cell.angle_gamma   90.00
#
_symmetry.space_group_name_H-M   'P 1'
#
loop_
_entity.id
_entity.type
_entity.pdbx_description
1 polymer ?
#
loop_
_entity_poly.entity_id
_entity_poly.type
_entity_poly.pdbx_seq_one_letter_code
_entity_poly.pdbx_strand_id
1 'polypeptide(L)'
;MKKKTDPANQDISDISETDILCVEIAALCHDLGCGPLSTLFSKRFLVALKKESVNAKEWLKNRNVLMFVHMLKMNCLEIKLKKFGLQETDFNFIKELIGGYKCNGSTAWPYKGRREKNAFLYEIVSNHRNGVDVCKFDYMARDCHNLGIVNNFDAQRYIEFARIMEVDGEIQICTRDKELGNLYNMFFTRYNLHKFAYQHPVVCGMELMIVDALKAIRGTLGIIKVDGVEILLKVTERFMRCINER
;
A
#
# COMPACT_ATOMS: atom_id res chain seq x y z
N MET A 1 23.08 -36.60 1.65
CA MET A 1 23.67 -35.42 0.98
C MET A 1 23.68 -34.26 1.97
N LYS A 2 24.87 -33.76 2.34
CA LYS A 2 25.00 -32.60 3.23
C LYS A 2 24.42 -31.37 2.53
N LYS A 3 23.43 -30.69 3.15
CA LYS A 3 22.99 -29.36 2.72
C LYS A 3 24.21 -28.45 2.79
N LYS A 4 24.75 -28.04 1.63
CA LYS A 4 25.73 -26.94 1.56
C LYS A 4 24.99 -25.70 2.06
N THR A 5 25.37 -25.21 3.22
CA THR A 5 25.02 -23.86 3.67
C THR A 5 25.65 -22.88 2.70
N ASP A 6 24.81 -22.12 2.00
CA ASP A 6 25.21 -21.11 1.03
C ASP A 6 25.87 -19.95 1.78
N PRO A 7 27.14 -19.58 1.52
CA PRO A 7 27.85 -18.54 2.25
C PRO A 7 27.29 -17.12 2.02
N ALA A 8 26.28 -16.96 1.15
CA ALA A 8 25.56 -15.72 0.91
C ALA A 8 24.40 -15.48 1.89
N ASN A 9 24.13 -16.40 2.81
CA ASN A 9 23.17 -16.16 3.89
C ASN A 9 23.91 -15.36 4.99
N GLN A 10 24.05 -14.04 4.80
CA GLN A 10 24.32 -13.15 5.94
C GLN A 10 23.30 -13.50 7.03
N ASP A 11 23.78 -13.69 8.26
CA ASP A 11 22.99 -14.16 9.38
C ASP A 11 21.65 -13.39 9.45
N ILE A 12 20.55 -14.07 9.11
CA ILE A 12 19.16 -13.60 9.23
C ILE A 12 18.77 -13.52 10.74
N SER A 13 19.75 -13.45 11.63
CA SER A 13 19.59 -13.67 13.07
C SER A 13 18.96 -12.49 13.82
N ASP A 14 18.45 -11.47 13.12
CA ASP A 14 18.04 -10.20 13.75
C ASP A 14 16.69 -9.67 13.24
N ILE A 15 15.84 -10.54 12.65
CA ILE A 15 14.41 -10.24 12.44
C ILE A 15 13.67 -10.67 13.70
N SER A 16 13.09 -9.72 14.42
CA SER A 16 12.30 -10.00 15.61
C SER A 16 10.83 -10.32 15.28
N GLU A 17 10.15 -11.03 16.18
CA GLU A 17 8.68 -11.19 16.11
C GLU A 17 7.96 -9.82 16.05
N THR A 18 8.52 -8.80 16.69
CA THR A 18 8.01 -7.43 16.60
C THR A 18 8.12 -6.87 15.19
N ASP A 19 9.20 -7.17 14.46
CA ASP A 19 9.35 -6.74 13.06
C ASP A 19 8.32 -7.40 12.16
N ILE A 20 8.12 -8.72 12.33
CA ILE A 20 7.11 -9.49 11.59
C ILE A 20 5.72 -8.89 11.83
N LEU A 21 5.35 -8.71 13.11
CA LEU A 21 4.06 -8.14 13.48
C LEU A 21 3.89 -6.71 12.94
N CYS A 22 4.93 -5.87 12.95
CA CYS A 22 4.86 -4.53 12.37
C CYS A 22 4.61 -4.56 10.85
N VAL A 23 5.28 -5.46 10.13
CA VAL A 23 5.10 -5.64 8.68
C VAL A 23 3.68 -6.15 8.39
N GLU A 24 3.17 -7.10 9.16
CA GLU A 24 1.81 -7.61 9.03
C GLU A 24 0.75 -6.53 9.30
N ILE A 25 0.90 -5.76 10.38
CA ILE A 25 0.00 -4.64 10.69
C ILE A 25 0.03 -3.61 9.56
N ALA A 26 1.22 -3.28 9.04
CA ALA A 26 1.36 -2.33 7.94
C ALA A 26 0.70 -2.86 6.66
N ALA A 27 0.92 -4.13 6.29
CA ALA A 27 0.29 -4.76 5.14
C ALA A 27 -1.24 -4.79 5.27
N LEU A 28 -1.77 -5.13 6.45
CA LEU A 28 -3.20 -5.09 6.74
C LEU A 28 -3.77 -3.67 6.61
N CYS A 29 -2.98 -2.66 6.97
CA CYS A 29 -3.42 -1.27 7.05
C CYS A 29 -3.09 -0.40 5.83
N HIS A 30 -2.38 -0.92 4.82
CA HIS A 30 -1.80 -0.12 3.74
C HIS A 30 -2.84 0.66 2.93
N ASP A 31 -4.06 0.13 2.83
CA ASP A 31 -5.18 0.68 2.06
C ASP A 31 -6.31 1.27 2.92
N LEU A 32 -6.11 1.47 4.23
CA LEU A 32 -7.16 2.00 5.14
C LEU A 32 -7.75 3.35 4.70
N GLY A 33 -6.95 4.20 4.06
CA GLY A 33 -7.37 5.50 3.57
C GLY A 33 -7.96 5.47 2.16
N CYS A 34 -8.32 4.29 1.64
CA CYS A 34 -9.01 4.16 0.37
C CYS A 34 -10.44 4.69 0.49
N GLY A 35 -10.87 5.49 -0.47
CA GLY A 35 -12.23 6.02 -0.50
C GLY A 35 -13.22 5.07 -1.17
N PRO A 36 -14.51 5.41 -1.21
CA PRO A 36 -15.52 4.61 -1.91
C PRO A 36 -15.16 4.50 -3.40
N LEU A 37 -15.33 3.30 -3.99
CA LEU A 37 -14.91 3.03 -5.37
C LEU A 37 -13.39 3.21 -5.59
N SER A 38 -12.62 3.00 -4.54
CA SER A 38 -11.16 2.89 -4.54
C SER A 38 -10.42 4.06 -5.21
N THR A 39 -9.78 3.82 -6.36
CA THR A 39 -9.01 4.84 -7.06
C THR A 39 -9.88 5.91 -7.71
N LEU A 40 -11.16 5.65 -7.99
CA LEU A 40 -12.07 6.66 -8.52
C LEU A 40 -12.15 7.85 -7.56
N PHE A 41 -12.33 7.59 -6.27
CA PHE A 41 -12.45 8.63 -5.26
C PHE A 41 -11.21 9.53 -5.23
N SER A 42 -10.02 8.92 -5.13
CA SER A 42 -8.77 9.66 -4.99
C SER A 42 -8.29 10.31 -6.28
N LYS A 43 -8.31 9.57 -7.41
CA LYS A 43 -7.74 10.01 -8.69
C LYS A 43 -8.68 10.84 -9.54
N ARG A 44 -10.00 10.69 -9.39
CA ARG A 44 -10.98 11.42 -10.19
C ARG A 44 -11.82 12.38 -9.37
N PHE A 45 -12.56 11.87 -8.38
CA PHE A 45 -13.52 12.69 -7.63
C PHE A 45 -12.83 13.81 -6.85
N LEU A 46 -11.87 13.46 -5.99
CA LEU A 46 -11.13 14.44 -5.22
C LEU A 46 -10.32 15.39 -6.11
N VAL A 47 -9.70 14.89 -7.19
CA VAL A 47 -8.99 15.76 -8.15
C VAL A 47 -9.95 16.76 -8.80
N ALA A 48 -11.14 16.31 -9.20
CA ALA A 48 -12.16 17.18 -9.78
C ALA A 48 -12.69 18.25 -8.81
N LEU A 49 -12.69 17.96 -7.50
CA LEU A 49 -13.05 18.93 -6.45
C LEU A 49 -11.89 19.85 -6.05
N LYS A 50 -10.63 19.41 -6.19
CA LYS A 50 -9.42 20.03 -5.62
C LYS A 50 -8.62 20.87 -6.63
N LYS A 51 -9.25 21.57 -7.57
CA LYS A 51 -8.49 22.32 -8.58
C LYS A 51 -7.41 23.25 -8.00
N GLU A 52 -7.45 23.72 -6.74
CA GLU A 52 -6.49 24.72 -6.23
C GLU A 52 -6.12 24.68 -4.72
N SER A 53 -5.67 23.57 -4.12
CA SER A 53 -5.04 23.65 -2.77
C SER A 53 -3.92 22.64 -2.51
N VAL A 54 -2.76 23.17 -2.09
CA VAL A 54 -1.55 22.39 -1.72
C VAL A 54 -1.84 21.43 -0.56
N ASN A 55 -2.62 21.85 0.43
CA ASN A 55 -2.95 21.05 1.61
C ASN A 55 -3.71 19.77 1.25
N ALA A 56 -4.54 19.84 0.22
CA ALA A 56 -5.39 18.72 -0.19
C ALA A 56 -4.61 17.62 -0.93
N LYS A 57 -3.50 17.96 -1.59
CA LYS A 57 -2.57 17.00 -2.23
C LYS A 57 -1.73 16.27 -1.18
N GLU A 58 -1.19 17.01 -0.21
CA GLU A 58 -0.41 16.40 0.88
C GLU A 58 -1.27 15.48 1.75
N TRP A 59 -2.49 15.91 2.08
CA TRP A 59 -3.44 15.03 2.78
C TRP A 59 -3.70 13.74 1.98
N LEU A 60 -3.91 13.83 0.67
CA LEU A 60 -4.20 12.65 -0.15
C LEU A 60 -3.04 11.65 -0.15
N LYS A 61 -1.80 12.12 -0.14
CA LYS A 61 -0.60 11.26 -0.03
C LYS A 61 -0.53 10.56 1.32
N ASN A 62 -0.88 11.24 2.41
CA ASN A 62 -0.76 10.69 3.76
C ASN A 62 -2.03 10.01 4.29
N ARG A 63 -3.10 9.92 3.49
CA ARG A 63 -4.44 9.51 3.96
C ARG A 63 -4.48 8.14 4.64
N ASN A 64 -3.70 7.16 4.15
CA ASN A 64 -3.64 5.82 4.72
C ASN A 64 -3.03 5.86 6.13
N VAL A 65 -1.92 6.59 6.29
CA VAL A 65 -1.29 6.84 7.59
C VAL A 65 -2.22 7.62 8.53
N LEU A 66 -2.92 8.63 8.03
CA LEU A 66 -3.86 9.41 8.83
C LEU A 66 -5.05 8.57 9.33
N MET A 67 -5.59 7.71 8.46
CA MET A 67 -6.65 6.77 8.85
C MET A 67 -6.14 5.76 9.89
N PHE A 68 -4.93 5.22 9.71
CA PHE A 68 -4.30 4.34 10.69
C PHE A 68 -4.15 5.02 12.07
N VAL A 69 -3.61 6.24 12.11
CA VAL A 69 -3.47 7.01 13.35
C VAL A 69 -4.83 7.31 13.99
N HIS A 70 -5.84 7.64 13.17
CA HIS A 70 -7.20 7.86 13.66
C HIS A 70 -7.80 6.59 14.27
N MET A 71 -7.66 5.44 13.60
CA MET A 71 -8.12 4.13 14.08
C MET A 71 -7.46 3.77 15.41
N LEU A 72 -6.15 4.00 15.57
CA LEU A 72 -5.44 3.74 16.83
C LEU A 72 -6.01 4.55 17.99
N LYS A 73 -6.25 5.85 17.77
CA LYS A 73 -6.75 6.78 18.79
C LYS A 73 -8.18 6.48 19.18
N MET A 74 -9.08 6.35 18.21
CA MET A 74 -10.52 6.17 18.46
C MET A 74 -10.84 4.85 19.17
N ASN A 75 -10.00 3.83 19.01
CA ASN A 75 -10.22 2.50 19.56
C ASN A 75 -9.26 2.16 20.72
N CYS A 76 -8.49 3.14 21.21
CA CYS A 76 -7.47 2.96 22.25
C CYS A 76 -6.49 1.81 21.95
N LEU A 77 -6.21 1.54 20.67
CA LEU A 77 -5.37 0.41 20.25
C LEU A 77 -3.90 0.66 20.57
N GLU A 78 -3.46 1.91 20.60
CA GLU A 78 -2.08 2.25 20.95
C GLU A 78 -1.71 1.73 22.35
N ILE A 79 -2.61 1.90 23.32
CA ILE A 79 -2.43 1.38 24.69
C ILE A 79 -2.38 -0.16 24.68
N LYS A 80 -3.27 -0.81 23.91
CA LYS A 80 -3.30 -2.27 23.81
C LYS A 80 -2.01 -2.81 23.18
N LEU A 81 -1.60 -2.26 22.05
CA LEU A 81 -0.39 -2.66 21.33
C LEU A 81 0.89 -2.41 22.16
N LYS A 82 0.96 -1.31 22.93
CA LYS A 82 2.03 -1.08 23.90
C LYS A 82 2.09 -2.16 24.98
N LYS A 83 0.95 -2.69 25.45
CA LYS A 83 0.90 -3.84 26.37
C LYS A 83 1.39 -5.15 25.73
N PHE A 84 1.28 -5.28 24.40
CA PHE A 84 1.86 -6.39 23.64
C PHE A 84 3.35 -6.20 23.31
N GLY A 85 3.96 -5.11 23.79
CA GLY A 85 5.41 -4.86 23.67
C GLY A 85 5.82 -3.87 22.59
N LEU A 86 4.89 -3.35 21.78
CA LEU A 86 5.21 -2.36 20.74
C LEU A 86 5.63 -1.02 21.34
N GLN A 87 6.71 -0.46 20.81
CA GLN A 87 7.27 0.82 21.22
C GLN A 87 6.93 1.93 20.21
N GLU A 88 7.23 3.18 20.55
CA GLU A 88 7.00 4.33 19.65
C GLU A 88 7.74 4.19 18.30
N THR A 89 8.91 3.55 18.31
CA THR A 89 9.68 3.22 17.10
C THR A 89 8.93 2.26 16.18
N ASP A 90 8.15 1.33 16.73
CA ASP A 90 7.37 0.37 15.96
C ASP A 90 6.17 1.04 15.30
N PHE A 91 5.50 1.96 16.00
CA PHE A 91 4.46 2.77 15.38
C PHE A 91 5.02 3.65 14.26
N ASN A 92 6.22 4.23 14.43
CA ASN A 92 6.89 4.97 13.35
C ASN A 92 7.18 4.07 12.15
N PHE A 93 7.70 2.87 12.40
CA PHE A 93 7.99 1.89 11.36
C PHE A 93 6.72 1.50 10.57
N ILE A 94 5.62 1.18 11.25
CA ILE A 94 4.34 0.86 10.60
C ILE A 94 3.84 2.03 9.74
N LYS A 95 3.89 3.26 10.28
CA LYS A 95 3.49 4.47 9.54
C LYS A 95 4.36 4.69 8.30
N GLU A 96 5.66 4.40 8.38
CA GLU A 96 6.62 4.51 7.28
C GLU A 96 6.38 3.43 6.20
N LEU A 97 6.04 2.20 6.58
CA LEU A 97 5.65 1.14 5.65
C LEU A 97 4.36 1.45 4.89
N ILE A 98 3.35 2.01 5.59
CA ILE A 98 2.06 2.40 4.98
C ILE A 98 2.22 3.66 4.11
N GLY A 99 2.95 4.65 4.61
CA GLY A 99 3.09 5.96 3.97
C GLY A 99 4.12 6.01 2.85
N GLY A 100 5.08 5.09 2.88
CA GLY A 100 6.14 5.03 1.90
C GLY A 100 7.28 6.02 2.12
N TYR A 101 8.24 5.99 1.19
CA TYR A 101 9.42 6.84 1.23
C TYR A 101 9.08 8.31 0.95
N LYS A 102 9.48 9.21 1.85
CA LYS A 102 9.55 10.65 1.56
C LYS A 102 11.00 10.98 1.21
N CYS A 103 11.25 11.24 -0.07
CA CYS A 103 12.56 11.70 -0.52
C CYS A 103 12.75 13.15 -0.10
N ASN A 104 13.69 13.40 0.80
CA ASN A 104 13.95 14.74 1.36
C ASN A 104 15.12 15.44 0.64
N GLY A 105 15.63 14.87 -0.45
CA GLY A 105 16.85 15.33 -1.13
C GLY A 105 18.14 15.14 -0.32
N SER A 106 18.06 14.43 0.81
CA SER A 106 19.21 14.09 1.67
C SER A 106 19.68 12.67 1.39
N THR A 107 21.00 12.46 1.47
CA THR A 107 21.65 11.15 1.41
C THR A 107 21.63 10.42 2.75
N ALA A 108 21.14 11.06 3.83
CA ALA A 108 21.04 10.43 5.14
C ALA A 108 19.89 9.42 5.21
N TRP A 109 20.05 8.40 6.06
CA TRP A 109 19.02 7.42 6.35
C TRP A 109 17.68 8.11 6.72
N PRO A 110 16.61 7.91 5.95
CA PRO A 110 15.44 8.76 6.00
C PRO A 110 14.37 8.30 6.99
N TYR A 111 14.48 7.05 7.47
CA TYR A 111 13.49 6.40 8.31
C TYR A 111 13.86 6.49 9.79
N LYS A 112 12.83 6.56 10.64
CA LYS A 112 12.96 6.65 12.10
C LYS A 112 12.57 5.35 12.79
N GLY A 113 11.76 4.52 12.15
CA GLY A 113 11.24 3.30 12.76
C GLY A 113 12.26 2.17 12.87
N ARG A 114 13.13 2.04 11.86
CA ARG A 114 14.23 1.06 11.81
C ARG A 114 15.50 1.68 11.24
N ARG A 115 16.63 1.05 11.52
CA ARG A 115 17.97 1.47 11.03
C ARG A 115 18.23 0.90 9.64
N GLU A 116 19.27 1.42 8.99
CA GLU A 116 19.72 1.01 7.64
C GLU A 116 19.98 -0.50 7.50
N LYS A 117 20.47 -1.16 8.55
CA LYS A 117 20.63 -2.62 8.56
C LYS A 117 19.33 -3.41 8.31
N ASN A 118 18.18 -2.76 8.48
CA ASN A 118 16.84 -3.32 8.28
C ASN A 118 16.14 -2.73 7.05
N ALA A 119 16.88 -2.12 6.11
CA ALA A 119 16.31 -1.43 4.97
C ALA A 119 15.41 -2.32 4.09
N PHE A 120 15.79 -3.58 3.91
CA PHE A 120 14.99 -4.58 3.18
C PHE A 120 13.55 -4.73 3.68
N LEU A 121 13.24 -4.44 4.95
CA LEU A 121 11.87 -4.53 5.47
C LEU A 121 10.94 -3.50 4.81
N TYR A 122 11.47 -2.34 4.40
CA TYR A 122 10.70 -1.31 3.69
C TYR A 122 10.36 -1.68 2.25
N GLU A 123 10.95 -2.75 1.73
CA GLU A 123 10.70 -3.26 0.38
C GLU A 123 9.55 -4.28 0.34
N ILE A 124 8.99 -4.68 1.49
CA ILE A 124 7.96 -5.73 1.58
C ILE A 124 6.58 -5.20 1.21
N VAL A 125 6.10 -4.17 1.94
CA VAL A 125 4.71 -3.69 1.83
C VAL A 125 4.54 -2.71 0.67
N SER A 126 5.38 -1.68 0.58
CA SER A 126 5.31 -0.68 -0.48
C SER A 126 6.73 -0.38 -0.96
N ASN A 127 7.13 -1.05 -2.03
CA ASN A 127 8.50 -0.97 -2.52
C ASN A 127 8.66 0.23 -3.45
N HIS A 128 9.30 1.30 -2.95
CA HIS A 128 9.53 2.51 -3.74
C HIS A 128 10.75 2.43 -4.68
N ARG A 129 11.64 1.45 -4.48
CA ARG A 129 12.84 1.27 -5.31
C ARG A 129 12.47 0.77 -6.71
N ASN A 130 11.64 -0.28 -6.77
CA ASN A 130 11.32 -0.96 -8.03
C ASN A 130 9.84 -1.36 -8.17
N GLY A 131 9.03 -1.17 -7.13
CA GLY A 131 7.61 -1.51 -7.17
C GLY A 131 7.31 -3.00 -7.06
N VAL A 132 8.25 -3.85 -6.65
CA VAL A 132 8.00 -5.28 -6.40
C VAL A 132 7.65 -5.47 -4.92
N ASP A 133 6.36 -5.62 -4.61
CA ASP A 133 5.84 -5.69 -3.24
C ASP A 133 4.61 -6.60 -3.11
N VAL A 134 4.33 -7.05 -1.88
CA VAL A 134 3.24 -8.00 -1.59
C VAL A 134 1.85 -7.43 -1.86
N CYS A 135 1.69 -6.10 -1.82
CA CYS A 135 0.44 -5.45 -2.19
C CYS A 135 0.08 -5.74 -3.65
N LYS A 136 1.05 -5.73 -4.57
CA LYS A 136 0.81 -6.12 -5.97
C LYS A 136 0.52 -7.59 -6.10
N PHE A 137 1.21 -8.43 -5.35
CA PHE A 137 1.04 -9.88 -5.45
C PHE A 137 -0.41 -10.27 -5.14
N ASP A 138 -0.98 -9.70 -4.07
CA ASP A 138 -2.37 -9.94 -3.69
C ASP A 138 -3.37 -9.44 -4.74
N TYR A 139 -3.35 -8.14 -5.08
CA TYR A 139 -4.39 -7.62 -5.97
C TYR A 139 -4.28 -8.23 -7.37
N MET A 140 -3.08 -8.54 -7.88
CA MET A 140 -2.97 -9.15 -9.20
C MET A 140 -3.58 -10.54 -9.20
N ALA A 141 -3.33 -11.37 -8.18
CA ALA A 141 -3.93 -12.69 -8.07
C ALA A 141 -5.46 -12.59 -7.90
N ARG A 142 -5.92 -11.71 -7.00
CA ARG A 142 -7.33 -11.48 -6.71
C ARG A 142 -8.09 -10.95 -7.93
N ASP A 143 -7.57 -9.94 -8.60
CA ASP A 143 -8.25 -9.29 -9.71
C ASP A 143 -8.25 -10.20 -10.94
N CYS A 144 -7.15 -10.89 -11.22
CA CYS A 144 -7.10 -11.90 -12.27
C CYS A 144 -8.17 -12.98 -12.07
N HIS A 145 -8.30 -13.51 -10.86
CA HIS A 145 -9.33 -14.49 -10.51
C HIS A 145 -10.75 -13.95 -10.77
N ASN A 146 -11.06 -12.74 -10.31
CA ASN A 146 -12.40 -12.16 -10.43
C ASN A 146 -12.73 -11.68 -11.86
N LEU A 147 -11.73 -11.32 -12.66
CA LEU A 147 -11.89 -10.82 -14.03
C LEU A 147 -11.79 -11.94 -15.09
N GLY A 148 -11.40 -13.15 -14.71
CA GLY A 148 -11.12 -14.24 -15.65
C GLY A 148 -9.88 -13.97 -16.51
N ILE A 149 -8.91 -13.21 -16.00
CA ILE A 149 -7.62 -12.96 -16.64
C ILE A 149 -6.59 -13.92 -16.03
N VAL A 150 -5.70 -14.47 -16.85
CA VAL A 150 -4.63 -15.34 -16.34
C VAL A 150 -3.54 -14.51 -15.66
N ASN A 151 -3.23 -14.84 -14.41
CA ASN A 151 -2.05 -14.33 -13.72
C ASN A 151 -0.84 -15.21 -14.02
N ASN A 152 0.16 -14.68 -14.72
CA ASN A 152 1.37 -15.42 -15.09
C ASN A 152 2.50 -15.29 -14.07
N PHE A 153 2.29 -14.54 -12.98
CA PHE A 153 3.28 -14.32 -11.93
C PHE A 153 3.07 -15.28 -10.76
N ASP A 154 4.12 -16.01 -10.41
CA ASP A 154 4.14 -16.89 -9.24
C ASP A 154 4.84 -16.19 -8.06
N ALA A 155 4.01 -15.63 -7.18
CA ALA A 155 4.46 -14.93 -5.98
C ALA A 155 5.12 -15.85 -4.96
N GLN A 156 4.63 -17.08 -4.81
CA GLN A 156 5.16 -18.05 -3.86
C GLN A 156 6.58 -18.43 -4.24
N ARG A 157 6.79 -18.72 -5.53
CA ARG A 157 8.12 -18.98 -6.09
C ARG A 157 9.06 -17.78 -5.93
N TYR A 158 8.57 -16.56 -6.16
CA TYR A 158 9.36 -15.34 -5.94
C TYR A 158 9.88 -15.27 -4.49
N ILE A 159 9.00 -15.51 -3.51
CA ILE A 159 9.34 -15.48 -2.08
C ILE A 159 10.37 -16.56 -1.73
N GLU A 160 10.22 -17.78 -2.26
CA GLU A 160 11.17 -18.88 -2.01
C GLU A 160 12.60 -18.59 -2.49
N PHE A 161 12.72 -17.84 -3.60
CA PHE A 161 14.01 -17.43 -4.18
C PHE A 161 14.49 -16.05 -3.72
N ALA A 162 13.74 -15.34 -2.88
CA ALA A 162 14.15 -14.07 -2.30
C ALA A 162 15.22 -14.26 -1.23
N ARG A 163 16.26 -13.44 -1.26
CA ARG A 163 17.35 -13.40 -0.29
C ARG A 163 17.66 -11.95 0.05
N ILE A 164 18.16 -11.72 1.26
CA ILE A 164 18.63 -10.40 1.68
C ILE A 164 20.12 -10.34 1.37
N MET A 165 20.55 -9.32 0.63
CA MET A 165 21.95 -9.12 0.28
C MET A 165 22.30 -7.64 0.33
N GLU A 166 23.57 -7.35 0.65
CA GLU A 166 24.14 -6.02 0.49
C GLU A 166 24.52 -5.78 -0.98
N VAL A 167 24.04 -4.69 -1.56
CA VAL A 167 24.34 -4.26 -2.93
C VAL A 167 24.63 -2.77 -2.89
N ASP A 168 25.79 -2.38 -3.39
CA ASP A 168 26.26 -0.98 -3.38
C ASP A 168 26.18 -0.30 -1.99
N GLY A 169 26.39 -1.08 -0.92
CA GLY A 169 26.34 -0.61 0.47
C GLY A 169 24.94 -0.61 1.12
N GLU A 170 23.89 -1.01 0.39
CA GLU A 170 22.52 -1.08 0.92
C GLU A 170 22.03 -2.52 1.06
N ILE A 171 21.42 -2.84 2.22
CA ILE A 171 20.79 -4.14 2.46
C ILE A 171 19.39 -4.16 1.82
N GLN A 172 19.18 -5.01 0.82
CA GLN A 172 17.93 -5.07 0.04
C GLN A 172 17.49 -6.50 -0.28
N ILE A 173 16.23 -6.65 -0.71
CA ILE A 173 15.69 -7.92 -1.18
C ILE A 173 16.17 -8.16 -2.60
N CYS A 174 16.90 -9.24 -2.79
CA CYS A 174 17.36 -9.73 -4.07
C CYS A 174 16.68 -11.06 -4.41
N THR A 175 16.48 -11.32 -5.70
CA THR A 175 15.96 -12.60 -6.17
C THR A 175 16.98 -13.31 -7.03
N ARG A 176 16.84 -14.63 -7.12
CA ARG A 176 17.74 -15.47 -7.91
C ARG A 176 17.67 -15.09 -9.39
N ASP A 177 18.83 -15.00 -10.04
CA ASP A 177 19.00 -14.71 -11.47
C ASP A 177 18.00 -15.41 -12.41
N LYS A 178 17.75 -16.71 -12.21
CA LYS A 178 16.81 -17.50 -13.01
C LYS A 178 15.34 -17.07 -12.88
N GLU A 179 14.99 -16.26 -11.87
CA GLU A 179 13.62 -15.73 -11.67
C GLU A 179 13.32 -14.51 -12.53
N LEU A 180 14.28 -14.05 -13.35
CA LEU A 180 14.09 -12.91 -14.25
C LEU A 180 12.80 -13.05 -15.09
N GLY A 181 12.54 -14.23 -15.65
CA GLY A 181 11.32 -14.49 -16.42
C GLY A 181 10.03 -14.35 -15.60
N ASN A 182 10.03 -14.81 -14.34
CA ASN A 182 8.90 -14.65 -13.43
C ASN A 182 8.66 -13.16 -13.12
N LEU A 183 9.72 -12.39 -12.91
CA LEU A 183 9.62 -10.94 -12.69
C LEU A 183 9.08 -10.20 -13.94
N TYR A 184 9.49 -10.59 -15.15
CA TYR A 184 8.88 -10.07 -16.38
C TYR A 184 7.38 -10.38 -16.44
N ASN A 185 6.98 -11.60 -16.08
CA ASN A 185 5.56 -11.97 -16.03
C ASN A 185 4.77 -11.11 -15.03
N MET A 186 5.37 -10.71 -13.91
CA MET A 186 4.76 -9.77 -12.96
C MET A 186 4.37 -8.45 -13.63
N PHE A 187 5.34 -7.80 -14.27
CA PHE A 187 5.10 -6.51 -14.93
C PHE A 187 4.17 -6.64 -16.16
N PHE A 188 4.27 -7.75 -16.90
CA PHE A 188 3.38 -8.02 -18.02
C PHE A 188 1.93 -8.26 -17.57
N THR A 189 1.71 -9.03 -16.50
CA THR A 189 0.39 -9.24 -15.90
C THR A 189 -0.19 -7.91 -15.43
N ARG A 190 0.62 -7.09 -14.74
CA ARG A 190 0.22 -5.75 -14.32
C ARG A 190 -0.18 -4.87 -15.51
N TYR A 191 0.57 -4.90 -16.60
CA TYR A 191 0.23 -4.17 -17.83
C TYR A 191 -1.13 -4.63 -18.38
N ASN A 192 -1.37 -5.93 -18.46
CA ASN A 192 -2.64 -6.49 -18.95
C ASN A 192 -3.82 -6.07 -18.09
N LEU A 193 -3.70 -6.14 -16.76
CA LEU A 193 -4.73 -5.67 -15.84
C LEU A 193 -5.04 -4.18 -16.05
N HIS A 194 -4.01 -3.35 -16.21
CA HIS A 194 -4.21 -1.93 -16.52
C HIS A 194 -4.90 -1.70 -17.86
N LYS A 195 -4.43 -2.35 -18.92
CA LYS A 195 -4.92 -2.13 -20.28
C LYS A 195 -6.34 -2.65 -20.49
N PHE A 196 -6.62 -3.85 -20.00
CA PHE A 196 -7.85 -4.56 -20.32
C PHE A 196 -8.95 -4.40 -19.27
N ALA A 197 -8.61 -4.06 -18.02
CA ALA A 197 -9.58 -3.88 -16.95
C ALA A 197 -9.58 -2.44 -16.40
N TYR A 198 -8.51 -2.03 -15.71
CA TYR A 198 -8.52 -0.79 -14.93
C TYR A 198 -8.68 0.47 -15.78
N GLN A 199 -8.15 0.47 -17.01
CA GLN A 199 -8.27 1.58 -17.96
C GLN A 199 -9.20 1.24 -19.14
N HIS A 200 -10.07 0.24 -18.98
CA HIS A 200 -11.06 -0.07 -20.01
C HIS A 200 -11.91 1.18 -20.31
N PRO A 201 -12.13 1.57 -21.59
CA PRO A 201 -12.80 2.82 -21.92
C PRO A 201 -14.20 2.97 -21.32
N VAL A 202 -14.98 1.88 -21.30
CA VAL A 202 -16.32 1.87 -20.70
C VAL A 202 -16.24 2.07 -19.18
N VAL A 203 -15.30 1.42 -18.50
CA VAL A 203 -15.08 1.61 -17.06
C VAL A 203 -14.74 3.07 -16.80
N CYS A 204 -13.76 3.62 -17.53
CA CYS A 204 -13.38 5.03 -17.40
C CYS A 204 -14.54 5.99 -17.63
N GLY A 205 -15.40 5.72 -18.63
CA GLY A 205 -16.61 6.50 -18.90
C GLY A 205 -17.60 6.44 -17.73
N MET A 206 -17.87 5.25 -17.21
CA MET A 206 -18.73 5.07 -16.03
C MET A 206 -18.16 5.77 -14.80
N GLU A 207 -16.85 5.68 -14.57
CA GLU A 207 -16.20 6.39 -13.45
C GLU A 207 -16.40 7.91 -13.55
N LEU A 208 -16.34 8.49 -14.75
CA LEU A 208 -16.59 9.91 -14.97
C LEU A 208 -18.06 10.28 -14.70
N MET A 209 -19.01 9.46 -15.15
CA MET A 209 -20.44 9.66 -14.87
C MET A 209 -20.72 9.61 -13.36
N ILE A 210 -20.11 8.66 -12.65
CA ILE A 210 -20.22 8.56 -11.19
C ILE A 210 -19.63 9.80 -10.52
N VAL A 211 -18.49 10.31 -10.98
CA VAL A 211 -17.89 11.54 -10.46
C VAL A 211 -18.85 12.72 -10.62
N ASP A 212 -19.53 12.85 -11.75
CA ASP A 212 -20.50 13.93 -11.96
C ASP A 212 -21.75 13.77 -11.09
N ALA A 213 -22.24 12.53 -10.91
CA ALA A 213 -23.31 12.25 -9.96
C ALA A 213 -22.91 12.63 -8.52
N LEU A 214 -21.71 12.23 -8.07
CA LEU A 214 -21.19 12.55 -6.73
C LEU A 214 -21.03 14.06 -6.51
N LYS A 215 -20.65 14.82 -7.56
CA LYS A 215 -20.61 16.29 -7.48
C LYS A 215 -22.01 16.88 -7.32
N ALA A 216 -23.00 16.37 -8.07
CA ALA A 216 -24.38 16.87 -8.02
C ALA A 216 -25.01 16.65 -6.63
N ILE A 217 -24.71 15.53 -5.97
CA ILE A 217 -25.25 15.21 -4.64
C ILE A 217 -24.32 15.62 -3.48
N ARG A 218 -23.26 16.39 -3.75
CA ARG A 218 -22.25 16.76 -2.75
C ARG A 218 -22.84 17.40 -1.49
N GLY A 219 -23.83 18.29 -1.67
CA GLY A 219 -24.54 18.94 -0.57
C GLY A 219 -25.27 17.93 0.32
N THR A 220 -26.01 17.00 -0.29
CA THR A 220 -26.71 15.91 0.41
C THR A 220 -25.76 14.97 1.13
N LEU A 221 -24.58 14.70 0.56
CA LEU A 221 -23.53 13.91 1.20
C LEU A 221 -22.84 14.65 2.36
N GLY A 222 -23.10 15.94 2.56
CA GLY A 222 -22.47 16.73 3.64
C GLY A 222 -20.97 16.91 3.44
N ILE A 223 -20.48 16.85 2.19
CA ILE A 223 -19.05 17.00 1.86
C ILE A 223 -18.72 18.50 1.82
N ILE A 224 -18.49 19.07 3.00
CA ILE A 224 -18.09 20.47 3.16
C ILE A 224 -16.59 20.62 2.89
N LYS A 225 -15.77 19.73 3.50
CA LYS A 225 -14.31 19.69 3.37
C LYS A 225 -13.87 18.51 2.49
N VAL A 226 -12.78 18.68 1.75
CA VAL A 226 -12.21 17.69 0.80
C VAL A 226 -10.90 17.04 1.31
N ASP A 227 -10.67 17.15 2.62
CA ASP A 227 -9.57 16.55 3.35
C ASP A 227 -10.08 16.09 4.73
N GLY A 228 -9.21 15.45 5.51
CA GLY A 228 -9.54 14.89 6.81
C GLY A 228 -10.01 13.44 6.71
N VAL A 229 -9.93 12.70 7.82
CA VAL A 229 -10.36 11.30 7.85
C VAL A 229 -11.89 11.19 7.75
N GLU A 230 -12.62 12.23 8.18
CA GLU A 230 -14.07 12.24 8.22
C GLU A 230 -14.71 12.12 6.84
N ILE A 231 -14.08 12.64 5.77
CA ILE A 231 -14.64 12.50 4.42
C ILE A 231 -14.66 11.03 3.98
N LEU A 232 -13.63 10.25 4.33
CA LEU A 232 -13.55 8.84 3.95
C LEU A 232 -14.63 8.02 4.67
N LEU A 233 -14.84 8.30 5.97
CA LEU A 233 -15.85 7.64 6.78
C LEU A 233 -17.28 8.01 6.32
N LYS A 234 -17.57 9.31 6.19
CA LYS A 234 -18.92 9.81 5.87
C LYS A 234 -19.39 9.41 4.48
N VAL A 235 -18.51 9.52 3.48
CA VAL A 235 -18.92 9.24 2.09
C VAL A 235 -19.16 7.75 1.91
N THR A 236 -18.37 6.88 2.52
CA THR A 236 -18.59 5.42 2.44
C THR A 236 -19.93 5.03 3.06
N GLU A 237 -20.22 5.49 4.28
CA GLU A 237 -21.47 5.18 4.98
C GLU A 237 -22.71 5.68 4.20
N ARG A 238 -22.66 6.93 3.72
CA ARG A 238 -23.80 7.53 2.98
C ARG A 238 -23.95 6.96 1.58
N PHE A 239 -22.86 6.67 0.88
CA PHE A 239 -22.91 6.04 -0.44
C PHE A 239 -23.57 4.66 -0.35
N MET A 240 -23.21 3.84 0.65
CA MET A 240 -23.84 2.54 0.87
C MET A 240 -25.32 2.64 1.23
N ARG A 241 -25.72 3.61 2.07
CA ARG A 241 -27.15 3.85 2.36
C ARG A 241 -27.95 4.27 1.13
N CYS A 242 -27.44 5.20 0.32
CA CYS A 242 -28.12 5.66 -0.88
C CYS A 242 -28.31 4.57 -1.95
N ILE A 243 -27.46 3.53 -1.96
CA ILE A 243 -27.62 2.36 -2.83
C ILE A 243 -28.67 1.40 -2.28
N ASN A 244 -28.73 1.21 -0.96
CA ASN A 244 -29.60 0.22 -0.30
C ASN A 244 -31.05 0.72 -0.04
N GLU A 245 -31.32 2.03 -0.14
CA GLU A 245 -32.65 2.61 0.03
C GLU A 245 -33.48 2.65 -1.28
N ARG A 246 -33.15 1.78 -2.25
CA ARG A 246 -33.95 1.52 -3.46
C ARG A 246 -34.37 0.07 -3.52
#